data_AF-A0A1V3S7Z2-F1
#
_entry.id   AF-A0A1V3S7Z2-F1
#
_cell.length_a   1.000
_cell.length_b   1.000
_cell.length_c   1.000
_cell.angle_alpha   90.00
_cell.angle_beta   90.00
_cell.angle_gamma   90.00
#
_symmetry.space_group_name_H-M   'P 1'
#
loop_
_entity.id
_entity.type
_entity.pdbx_description
1 polymer ?
#
loop_
_entity_poly.entity_id
_entity_poly.type
_entity_poly.pdbx_seq_one_letter_code
_entity_poly.pdbx_strand_id
1 'polypeptide(L)'
;MNRLILAIMTLLLTAAAQATPPCEGPMVLAQNLPGNNNPYNSPTRRANPNSMQGTRPNVPTIHDNPSVPVPRPPTLENGGIGNGYPRSGQPSGSPRPTIESPTPPRNSQNGNR
;
A
#
# COMPACT_ATOMS: atom_id res chain seq x y z
N MET A 1 27.03 11.15 -68.94
CA MET A 1 26.94 10.07 -67.93
C MET A 1 27.78 10.38 -66.68
N ASN A 2 29.04 10.79 -66.82
CA ASN A 2 29.93 11.03 -65.66
C ASN A 2 29.48 12.13 -64.69
N ARG A 3 28.80 13.17 -65.19
CA ARG A 3 28.30 14.27 -64.33
C ARG A 3 27.12 13.85 -63.45
N LEU A 4 26.31 12.90 -63.92
CA LEU A 4 25.20 12.36 -63.15
C LEU A 4 25.70 11.43 -62.05
N ILE A 5 26.74 10.63 -62.33
CA ILE A 5 27.40 9.78 -61.34
C ILE A 5 28.05 10.63 -60.24
N LEU A 6 28.71 11.73 -60.60
CA LEU A 6 29.30 12.65 -59.63
C LEU A 6 28.24 13.29 -58.73
N ALA A 7 27.11 13.71 -59.30
CA ALA A 7 25.99 14.30 -58.55
C ALA A 7 25.32 13.30 -57.60
N ILE A 8 25.15 12.04 -58.02
CA ILE A 8 24.59 10.98 -57.18
C ILE A 8 25.55 10.64 -56.02
N MET A 9 26.86 10.61 -56.28
CA MET A 9 27.84 10.36 -55.23
C MET A 9 27.91 11.51 -54.22
N THR A 10 27.80 12.77 -54.64
CA THR A 10 27.72 13.89 -53.70
C THR A 10 26.44 13.87 -52.88
N LEU A 11 25.30 13.46 -53.48
CA LEU A 11 24.01 13.38 -52.79
C LEU A 11 24.00 12.28 -51.73
N LEU A 12 24.58 11.12 -52.04
CA LEU A 12 24.75 10.00 -51.09
C LEU A 12 25.67 10.35 -49.93
N LEU A 13 26.68 11.20 -50.14
CA LEU A 13 27.64 11.58 -49.10
C LEU A 13 27.07 12.61 -48.09
N THR A 14 26.02 13.36 -48.48
CA THR A 14 25.36 14.36 -47.61
C THR A 14 24.27 13.80 -46.69
N ALA A 15 23.90 12.52 -46.80
CA ALA A 15 22.80 11.92 -46.02
C ALA A 15 23.17 11.51 -44.58
N ALA A 16 24.39 11.83 -44.12
CA ALA A 16 24.82 11.60 -42.74
C ALA A 16 24.75 12.89 -41.92
N ALA A 17 23.54 13.41 -41.68
CA ALA A 17 23.33 14.57 -40.81
C ALA A 17 22.29 14.28 -39.73
N GLN A 18 22.82 13.96 -38.55
CA GLN A 18 22.27 14.21 -37.22
C GLN A 18 20.93 13.54 -36.87
N ALA A 19 21.00 12.28 -36.42
CA ALA A 19 20.10 11.89 -35.33
C ALA A 19 20.59 12.63 -34.08
N THR A 20 20.00 13.78 -33.78
CA THR A 20 20.23 14.48 -32.51
C THR A 20 19.82 13.48 -31.41
N PRO A 21 20.75 12.93 -30.61
CA PRO A 21 20.32 12.24 -29.41
C PRO A 21 19.49 13.24 -28.60
N PRO A 22 18.35 12.85 -28.00
CA PRO A 22 17.66 13.76 -27.10
C PRO A 22 18.73 14.28 -26.13
N CYS A 23 18.87 15.60 -26.02
CA CYS A 23 19.79 16.21 -25.08
C CYS A 23 19.45 15.64 -23.69
N GLU A 24 20.20 14.63 -23.27
CA GLU A 24 20.19 14.12 -21.92
C GLU A 24 20.82 15.23 -21.09
N GLY A 25 19.97 16.16 -20.62
CA GLY A 25 20.32 16.96 -19.46
C GLY A 25 20.83 16.02 -18.36
N PRO A 26 21.74 16.49 -17.48
CA PRO A 26 22.39 15.60 -16.51
C PRO A 26 21.33 14.74 -15.82
N MET A 27 21.39 13.42 -16.03
CA MET A 27 20.54 12.48 -15.34
C MET A 27 20.97 12.53 -13.88
N VAL A 28 20.31 13.37 -13.08
CA VAL A 28 20.58 13.48 -11.66
C VAL A 28 20.10 12.19 -11.02
N LEU A 29 21.04 11.26 -10.83
CA LEU A 29 20.79 10.04 -10.10
C LEU A 29 20.53 10.43 -8.65
N ALA A 30 19.25 10.45 -8.30
CA ALA A 30 18.82 10.86 -6.99
C ALA A 30 19.13 9.68 -6.03
N GLN A 31 20.34 9.69 -5.47
CA GLN A 31 20.80 8.72 -4.48
C GLN A 31 20.54 9.25 -3.06
N ASN A 32 20.32 8.36 -2.09
CA ASN A 32 20.34 8.73 -0.68
C ASN A 32 21.77 9.04 -0.27
N LEU A 33 21.96 10.10 0.53
CA LEU A 33 23.24 10.35 1.17
C LEU A 33 23.49 9.26 2.23
N PRO A 34 24.75 8.84 2.44
CA PRO A 34 25.09 7.89 3.48
C PRO A 34 24.52 8.34 4.83
N GLY A 35 23.78 7.47 5.52
CA GLY A 35 23.19 7.76 6.83
C GLY A 35 21.92 8.62 6.82
N ASN A 36 21.43 9.09 5.66
CA ASN A 36 20.19 9.86 5.59
C ASN A 36 19.01 9.02 5.09
N ASN A 37 18.20 8.53 6.03
CA ASN A 37 16.96 7.78 5.77
C ASN A 37 15.69 8.60 6.02
N ASN A 38 15.79 9.94 6.05
CA ASN A 38 14.62 10.78 6.27
C ASN A 38 13.63 10.65 5.08
N PRO A 39 12.41 10.11 5.29
CA PRO A 39 11.43 9.95 4.22
C PRO A 39 11.02 11.29 3.59
N TYR A 40 11.09 12.39 4.34
CA TYR A 40 10.73 13.72 3.87
C TYR A 40 11.84 14.43 3.08
N ASN A 41 13.03 13.84 2.98
CA ASN A 41 14.16 14.38 2.21
C ASN A 41 14.74 13.34 1.23
N SER A 42 13.88 12.47 0.70
CA SER A 42 14.29 11.43 -0.24
C SER A 42 14.60 12.00 -1.63
N PRO A 43 15.48 11.35 -2.40
CA PRO A 43 15.64 11.51 -3.84
C PRO A 43 14.39 11.88 -4.63
N THR A 44 13.36 11.05 -4.52
CA THR A 44 12.12 11.17 -5.28
C THR A 44 11.35 12.43 -4.88
N ARG A 45 11.37 12.79 -3.60
CA ARG A 45 10.71 14.01 -3.09
C ARG A 45 11.49 15.28 -3.45
N ARG A 46 12.82 15.24 -3.54
CA ARG A 46 13.64 16.37 -4.03
C ARG A 46 13.40 16.63 -5.52
N ALA A 47 13.28 15.57 -6.32
CA ALA A 47 12.97 15.68 -7.74
C ALA A 47 11.53 16.15 -7.99
N ASN A 48 10.59 15.72 -7.15
CA ASN A 48 9.19 16.15 -7.21
C ASN A 48 8.61 16.29 -5.79
N PRO A 49 8.46 17.52 -5.27
CA PRO A 49 7.95 17.78 -3.92
C PRO A 49 6.55 17.21 -3.63
N ASN A 50 5.75 17.01 -4.68
CA ASN A 50 4.40 16.45 -4.60
C ASN A 50 4.39 14.91 -4.62
N SER A 51 5.53 14.26 -4.90
CA SER A 51 5.61 12.80 -4.89
C SER A 51 5.53 12.26 -3.46
N MET A 52 4.63 11.30 -3.26
CA MET A 52 4.46 10.62 -1.98
C MET A 52 5.07 9.20 -1.97
N GLN A 53 5.68 8.79 -3.08
CA GLN A 53 6.36 7.51 -3.19
C GLN A 53 7.44 7.38 -2.10
N GLY A 54 7.41 6.28 -1.34
CA GLY A 54 8.35 6.01 -0.26
C GLY A 54 8.16 6.84 1.03
N THR A 55 7.19 7.76 1.07
CA THR A 55 6.86 8.54 2.28
C THR A 55 5.61 8.07 3.01
N ARG A 56 4.76 7.31 2.32
CA ARG A 56 3.54 6.75 2.90
C ARG A 56 3.84 5.38 3.51
N PRO A 57 3.29 5.08 4.71
CA PRO A 57 3.28 3.72 5.22
C PRO A 57 2.65 2.78 4.19
N ASN A 58 3.28 1.62 3.96
CA ASN A 58 2.69 0.56 3.15
C ASN A 58 1.71 -0.32 3.95
N VAL A 59 1.61 -0.08 5.26
CA VAL A 59 0.71 -0.82 6.14
C VAL A 59 -0.65 -0.11 6.16
N PRO A 60 -1.75 -0.83 5.87
CA PRO A 60 -3.09 -0.27 6.05
C PRO A 60 -3.27 0.25 7.47
N THR A 61 -3.86 1.43 7.63
CA THR A 61 -4.24 1.94 8.94
C THR A 61 -5.21 0.96 9.58
N ILE A 62 -4.78 0.30 10.66
CA ILE A 62 -5.65 -0.55 11.48
C ILE A 62 -6.71 0.38 12.06
N HIS A 63 -7.95 0.23 11.59
CA HIS A 63 -9.08 0.80 12.30
C HIS A 63 -9.40 -0.14 13.45
N ASP A 64 -9.32 0.37 14.68
CA ASP A 64 -9.84 -0.31 15.86
C ASP A 64 -11.36 -0.34 15.76
N ASN A 65 -11.89 -1.28 14.97
CA ASN A 65 -13.31 -1.56 14.96
C ASN A 65 -13.62 -2.32 16.26
N PRO A 66 -14.32 -1.72 17.25
CA PRO A 66 -14.59 -2.41 18.49
C PRO A 66 -15.40 -3.67 18.17
N SER A 67 -14.78 -4.84 18.39
CA SER A 67 -15.45 -6.14 18.19
C SER A 67 -16.48 -6.43 19.29
N VAL A 68 -16.56 -5.54 20.29
CA VAL A 68 -17.45 -5.68 21.45
C VAL A 68 -18.48 -4.54 21.43
N PRO A 69 -19.78 -4.85 21.55
CA PRO A 69 -20.81 -3.83 21.71
C PRO A 69 -20.51 -2.93 22.91
N VAL A 70 -20.73 -1.63 22.75
CA VAL A 70 -20.64 -0.67 23.87
C VAL A 70 -21.65 -1.08 24.95
N PRO A 71 -21.22 -1.24 26.22
CA PRO A 71 -22.15 -1.49 27.33
C PRO A 71 -23.23 -0.41 27.39
N ARG A 72 -24.49 -0.81 27.52
CA ARG A 72 -25.59 0.16 27.65
C ARG A 72 -25.42 0.94 28.96
N PRO A 73 -25.61 2.28 28.95
CA PRO A 73 -25.52 3.07 30.17
C PRO A 73 -26.59 2.64 31.18
N PRO A 74 -26.36 2.78 32.49
CA PRO A 74 -27.36 2.48 33.51
C PRO A 74 -28.53 3.45 33.39
N THR A 75 -29.73 2.90 33.28
CA THR A 75 -31.00 3.64 33.19
C THR A 75 -32.01 3.05 34.18
N LEU A 76 -33.18 3.70 34.30
CA LEU A 76 -34.24 3.18 35.18
C LEU A 76 -34.86 1.91 34.57
N GLU A 77 -35.00 1.88 33.24
CA GLU A 77 -35.61 0.80 32.49
C GLU A 77 -34.74 -0.45 32.36
N ASN A 78 -33.42 -0.35 32.51
CA ASN A 78 -32.52 -1.50 32.55
C ASN A 78 -32.10 -1.91 33.98
N GLY A 79 -32.59 -1.20 35.01
CA GLY A 79 -32.31 -1.50 36.42
C GLY A 79 -30.95 -1.00 36.93
N GLY A 80 -30.16 -0.30 36.12
CA GLY A 80 -28.84 0.17 36.50
C GLY A 80 -28.81 1.33 37.52
N ILE A 81 -29.92 2.05 37.70
CA ILE A 81 -30.02 3.21 38.61
C ILE A 81 -30.55 2.84 40.02
N GLY A 82 -30.97 1.61 40.27
CA GLY A 82 -31.33 1.12 41.62
C GLY A 82 -32.62 1.69 42.25
N ASN A 83 -33.21 2.75 41.69
CA ASN A 83 -34.43 3.40 42.18
C ASN A 83 -35.74 2.85 41.56
N GLY A 84 -35.68 1.68 40.90
CA GLY A 84 -36.82 1.07 40.22
C GLY A 84 -37.60 0.08 41.12
N TYR A 85 -38.85 -0.20 40.76
CA TYR A 85 -39.63 -1.29 41.37
C TYR A 85 -38.90 -2.64 41.22
N PRO A 86 -39.06 -3.60 42.15
CA PRO A 86 -38.45 -4.92 42.04
C PRO A 86 -38.88 -5.60 40.74
N ARG A 87 -37.90 -5.88 39.88
CA ARG A 87 -38.09 -6.59 38.60
C ARG A 87 -37.70 -8.05 38.74
N SER A 88 -38.36 -8.91 37.97
CA SER A 88 -38.06 -10.34 37.87
C SER A 88 -36.69 -10.58 37.21
N GLY A 89 -35.61 -10.45 37.98
CA GLY A 89 -34.27 -10.92 37.63
C GLY A 89 -33.61 -10.24 36.42
N GLN A 90 -32.29 -10.42 36.32
CA GLN A 90 -31.52 -10.00 35.14
C GLN A 90 -31.92 -10.90 33.95
N PRO A 91 -32.21 -10.34 32.75
CA PRO A 91 -32.45 -11.16 31.57
C PRO A 91 -31.25 -12.07 31.30
N SER A 92 -31.52 -13.31 30.91
CA SER A 92 -30.48 -14.29 30.58
C SER A 92 -29.51 -13.70 29.56
N GLY A 93 -28.22 -13.72 29.87
CA GLY A 93 -27.17 -13.24 28.97
C GLY A 93 -27.25 -13.92 27.60
N SER A 94 -26.83 -13.21 26.55
CA SER A 94 -26.81 -13.76 25.19
C SER A 94 -25.93 -15.02 25.14
N PRO A 95 -26.36 -16.08 24.42
CA PRO A 95 -25.58 -17.31 24.31
C PRO A 95 -24.21 -17.02 23.67
N ARG A 96 -23.18 -17.72 24.15
CA ARG A 96 -21.82 -17.62 23.62
C ARG A 96 -21.83 -18.11 22.15
N PRO A 97 -21.29 -17.34 21.19
CA PRO A 97 -21.19 -17.81 19.81
C PRO A 97 -20.23 -19.01 19.75
N THR A 98 -20.74 -20.15 19.28
CA THR A 98 -19.93 -21.32 18.94
C THR A 98 -19.30 -21.05 17.57
N ILE A 99 -17.99 -20.78 17.54
CA ILE A 99 -17.24 -20.73 16.29
C ILE A 99 -16.69 -22.13 16.06
N GLU A 100 -17.25 -22.86 15.10
CA GLU A 100 -16.64 -24.09 14.61
C GLU A 100 -15.36 -23.72 13.85
N SER A 101 -14.20 -24.12 14.38
CA SER A 101 -12.92 -23.90 13.71
C SER A 101 -12.83 -24.83 12.50
N PRO A 102 -12.61 -24.33 11.26
CA PRO A 102 -12.39 -25.15 10.10
C PRO A 102 -10.94 -25.61 10.12
N THR A 103 -10.55 -26.45 11.10
CA THR A 103 -9.22 -27.05 11.08
C THR A 103 -9.19 -28.07 9.95
N PRO A 104 -8.44 -27.85 8.86
CA PRO A 104 -8.39 -28.82 7.78
C PRO A 104 -7.74 -30.11 8.29
N PRO A 105 -8.22 -31.29 7.85
CA PRO A 105 -7.62 -32.55 8.26
C PRO A 105 -6.15 -32.60 7.82
N ARG A 106 -5.24 -32.87 8.76
CA ARG A 106 -3.84 -33.19 8.44
C ARG A 106 -3.85 -34.47 7.60
N ASN A 107 -3.50 -34.36 6.32
CA ASN A 107 -3.23 -35.51 5.48
C ASN A 107 -2.06 -36.30 6.10
N SER A 108 -2.34 -37.50 6.60
CA SER A 108 -1.33 -38.48 6.96
C SER A 108 -1.09 -39.37 5.75
N GLN A 109 -0.23 -38.92 4.83
CA GLN A 109 0.29 -39.77 3.77
C GLN A 109 1.81 -39.83 3.79
N ASN A 110 2.27 -41.08 3.84
CA ASN A 110 3.58 -41.62 3.48
C ASN A 110 4.74 -41.49 4.46
N GLY A 111 4.91 -42.57 5.22
CA GLY A 111 6.21 -43.06 5.68
C GLY A 111 6.25 -44.58 5.60
N ASN A 112 6.15 -45.17 4.40
CA ASN A 112 6.59 -46.55 4.20
C ASN A 112 8.12 -46.55 4.28
N ARG A 113 8.65 -47.17 5.33
CA ARG A 113 10.03 -47.65 5.44
C ARG A 113 9.98 -49.16 5.63
#